data_AF-A0A1B5Z9C3-F1
#
_entry.id   AF-A0A1B5Z9C3-F1
#
_cell.length_a   1.000
_cell.length_b   1.000
_cell.length_c   1.000
_cell.angle_alpha   90.00
_cell.angle_beta   90.00
_cell.angle_gamma   90.00
#
_symmetry.space_group_name_H-M   'P 1'
#
loop_
_entity.id
_entity.type
_entity.pdbx_description
1 polymer ?
#
loop_
_entity_poly.entity_id
_entity_poly.type
_entity_poly.pdbx_seq_one_letter_code
_entity_poly.pdbx_strand_id
1 'polypeptide(L)' 'MQGFAQEKIVIPEDLHFITFLGDATKKPVITGNDKSSTVGSTYKSATVAVDADYFIAMNIVFE' A
#
# COMPACT_ATOMS: atom_id res chain seq x y z
N MET A 1 -16.97 -6.51 -11.11
CA MET A 1 -15.53 -6.86 -11.06
C MET A 1 -14.86 -6.02 -9.97
N GLN A 2 -14.08 -6.65 -9.10
CA GLN A 2 -13.23 -5.98 -8.09
C GLN A 2 -11.89 -5.72 -8.77
N GLY A 3 -11.43 -4.46 -8.77
CA GLY A 3 -10.14 -4.13 -9.36
C GLY A 3 -9.03 -4.61 -8.44
N PHE A 4 -8.20 -5.52 -8.93
CA PHE A 4 -6.94 -5.87 -8.28
C PHE A 4 -5.87 -5.00 -8.91
N ALA A 5 -5.26 -4.11 -8.13
CA ALA A 5 -4.08 -3.38 -8.54
C ALA A 5 -2.87 -4.12 -7.97
N GLN A 6 -2.11 -4.77 -8.86
CA GLN A 6 -0.84 -5.40 -8.50
C GLN A 6 0.24 -4.32 -8.64
N GLU A 7 0.24 -3.38 -7.70
CA GLU A 7 1.08 -2.20 -7.74
C GLU A 7 1.85 -2.07 -6.42
N LYS A 8 3.14 -1.76 -6.54
CA LYS A 8 3.95 -1.37 -5.40
C LYS A 8 3.86 0.13 -5.23
N ILE A 9 3.39 0.57 -4.08
CA ILE A 9 3.20 1.98 -3.79
C ILE A 9 4.21 2.43 -2.76
N VAL A 10 4.87 3.56 -3.03
CA VAL A 10 5.76 4.24 -2.09
C VAL A 10 5.23 5.66 -1.90
N ILE A 11 4.92 6.01 -0.66
CA ILE A 11 4.64 7.39 -0.25
C ILE A 11 5.94 7.93 0.35
N PRO A 12 6.71 8.75 -0.39
CA PRO A 12 8.00 9.24 0.06
C PRO A 12 7.85 10.24 1.22
N GLU A 13 8.92 10.41 1.99
CA GLU A 13 8.97 11.23 3.22
C GLU A 13 8.44 12.66 3.03
N ASP A 14 8.63 13.27 1.86
CA ASP A 14 8.22 14.63 1.54
C ASP A 14 6.73 14.78 1.18
N LEU A 15 5.98 13.67 1.12
CA LEU A 15 4.58 13.65 0.72
C LEU A 15 3.63 13.47 1.92
N HIS A 16 3.61 14.47 2.79
CA HIS A 16 2.78 14.50 4.00
C HIS A 16 1.27 14.60 3.71
N PHE A 17 0.46 14.22 4.70
CA PHE A 17 -1.00 14.39 4.72
C PHE A 17 -1.76 13.61 3.62
N ILE A 18 -1.20 12.50 3.15
CA ILE A 18 -1.88 11.64 2.17
C ILE A 18 -2.95 10.79 2.85
N THR A 19 -4.14 10.75 2.24
CA THR A 19 -5.22 9.86 2.66
C THR A 19 -5.57 8.88 1.55
N PHE A 20 -5.50 7.59 1.85
CA PHE A 20 -6.13 6.54 1.05
C PHE A 20 -7.55 6.31 1.55
N LEU A 21 -8.53 6.67 0.73
CA LEU A 21 -9.95 6.54 1.04
C LEU A 21 -10.62 5.54 0.08
N GLY A 22 -10.89 4.34 0.59
CA GLY A 22 -11.62 3.31 -0.14
C GLY A 22 -13.14 3.38 0.05
N ASP A 23 -13.87 2.63 -0.78
CA ASP A 23 -15.30 2.42 -0.63
C ASP A 23 -15.58 1.48 0.56
N ALA A 24 -16.42 1.91 1.50
CA ALA A 24 -16.75 1.16 2.71
C ALA A 24 -17.49 -0.17 2.42
N THR A 25 -18.31 -0.19 1.36
CA THR A 25 -19.14 -1.33 0.97
C THR A 25 -18.38 -2.32 0.09
N LYS A 26 -17.38 -1.82 -0.65
CA LYS A 26 -16.53 -2.63 -1.53
C LYS A 26 -15.09 -2.14 -1.46
N LYS A 27 -14.43 -2.49 -0.37
CA LYS A 27 -13.06 -2.08 -0.09
C LYS A 27 -12.12 -2.48 -1.24
N PRO A 28 -11.33 -1.54 -1.79
CA PRO A 28 -10.26 -1.90 -2.71
C PRO A 28 -9.19 -2.71 -1.98
N VAL A 29 -8.57 -3.63 -2.73
CA VAL A 29 -7.46 -4.46 -2.25
C VAL A 29 -6.22 -4.07 -3.05
N ILE A 30 -5.18 -3.64 -2.35
CA ILE A 30 -3.84 -3.43 -2.91
C ILE A 30 -3.00 -4.62 -2.44
N THR A 31 -2.55 -5.43 -3.39
CA THR A 31 -1.86 -6.68 -3.11
C THR A 31 -0.56 -6.77 -3.89
N GLY A 32 0.47 -7.32 -3.25
CA GLY A 32 1.78 -7.58 -3.82
C GLY A 32 2.25 -8.98 -3.46
N ASN A 33 3.22 -9.50 -4.22
CA ASN A 33 3.74 -10.85 -4.04
C ASN A 33 5.27 -10.89 -3.88
N ASP A 34 5.88 -9.73 -3.58
CA ASP A 34 7.30 -9.65 -3.25
C ASP A 34 7.60 -10.48 -2.00
N LYS A 35 8.65 -11.31 -2.07
CA LYS A 35 9.17 -12.06 -0.92
C LYS A 35 10.55 -11.54 -0.59
N SER A 36 10.88 -11.43 0.70
CA SER A 36 12.22 -11.04 1.15
C SER A 36 13.32 -11.93 0.55
N SER A 37 13.05 -13.23 0.32
CA SER A 37 13.96 -14.16 -0.35
C SER A 37 14.24 -13.80 -1.81
N THR A 38 13.32 -13.10 -2.48
CA THR A 38 13.44 -12.71 -3.88
C THR A 38 14.01 -11.30 -4.02
N VAL A 39 13.56 -10.36 -3.18
CA VAL A 39 14.01 -8.96 -3.23
C VAL A 39 15.22 -8.67 -2.33
N GLY A 40 15.70 -9.68 -1.59
CA GLY A 40 16.88 -9.61 -0.72
C GLY A 40 16.70 -8.76 0.54
N SER A 41 15.48 -8.34 0.87
CA SER A 41 15.20 -7.47 2.02
C SER A 41 13.73 -7.51 2.42
N THR A 42 13.45 -7.72 3.70
CA THR A 42 12.09 -7.61 4.26
C THR A 42 11.56 -6.17 4.16
N TYR A 43 12.42 -5.17 4.31
CA TYR A 43 12.04 -3.76 4.13
C TYR A 43 11.52 -3.51 2.72
N LYS A 44 12.25 -4.02 1.71
CA LYS A 44 11.88 -3.83 0.31
C LYS A 44 10.73 -4.74 -0.14
N SER A 45 10.22 -5.67 0.67
CA SER A 45 9.12 -6.55 0.24
C SER A 45 7.73 -6.00 0.50
N ALA A 46 7.59 -4.83 1.12
CA ALA A 46 6.28 -4.23 1.38
C ALA A 46 5.55 -3.88 0.07
N THR A 47 4.28 -4.26 -0.03
CA THR A 47 3.35 -3.86 -1.11
C THR A 47 3.09 -2.35 -1.09
N VAL A 48 2.90 -1.78 0.11
CA VAL A 48 2.73 -0.34 0.34
C VAL A 48 3.74 0.10 1.39
N ALA A 49 4.64 1.00 1.01
CA ALA A 49 5.60 1.64 1.91
C ALA A 49 5.18 3.10 2.13
N VAL A 50 5.13 3.51 3.40
CA VAL A 50 4.75 4.86 3.80
C VAL A 50 5.85 5.42 4.68
N ASP A 51 6.63 6.34 4.11
CA ASP A 51 7.73 7.01 4.79
C ASP A 51 7.32 8.42 5.27
N ALA A 52 6.12 8.88 4.90
CA ALA A 52 5.61 10.22 5.20
C ALA A 52 4.84 10.32 6.53
N ASP A 53 4.94 11.49 7.16
CA ASP A 53 4.10 11.85 8.30
C ASP A 53 2.61 12.10 7.91
N TYR A 54 1.73 11.81 8.87
CA TYR A 54 0.29 12.08 8.81
C TYR A 54 -0.47 11.31 7.73
N PHE A 55 0.00 10.13 7.34
CA PHE A 55 -0.74 9.22 6.46
C PHE A 55 -1.98 8.64 7.15
N ILE A 56 -3.09 8.56 6.40
CA ILE A 56 -4.33 7.92 6.83
C ILE A 56 -4.78 6.91 5.77
N ALA A 57 -5.17 5.71 6.20
CA ALA A 57 -5.84 4.73 5.36
C ALA A 57 -7.18 4.36 5.96
N MET A 58 -8.25 4.46 5.17
CA MET A 58 -9.60 4.08 5.59
C MET A 58 -10.31 3.29 4.50
N ASN A 59 -11.08 2.28 4.91
CA ASN A 59 -11.87 1.42 4.02
C ASN A 59 -11.06 0.76 2.88
N ILE A 60 -9.80 0.42 3.13
CA ILE A 60 -8.89 -0.23 2.18
C ILE A 60 -8.25 -1.47 2.83
N VAL A 61 -7.83 -2.44 2.00
CA VAL A 61 -7.10 -3.63 2.43
C VAL A 61 -5.71 -3.63 1.78
N PHE A 62 -4.69 -3.93 2.58
CA PHE A 62 -3.33 -4.19 2.13
C PHE A 62 -2.99 -5.67 2.34
N GLU A 63 -2.42 -6.31 1.32
CA GLU A 63 -1.98 -7.72 1.33
C GLU A 63 -0.53 -7.86 0.84
#